data_AF-A0A3D0MFG4-F1
#
_entry.id   AF-A0A3D0MFG4-F1
#
_cell.length_a   1.000
_cell.length_b   1.000
_cell.length_c   1.000
_cell.angle_alpha   90.00
_cell.angle_beta   90.00
_cell.angle_gamma   90.00
#
_symmetry.space_group_name_H-M   'P 1'
#
loop_
_entity.id
_entity.type
_entity.pdbx_description
1 polymer ?
#
loop_
_entity_poly.entity_id
_entity_poly.type
_entity_poly.pdbx_seq_one_letter_code
_entity_poly.pdbx_strand_id
1 'polypeptide(L)'
;GDESFPHTHDQAILLTYISLAGGPQNGRVGVNTDYAAEAFTHKVSNAGPGLFHIMALVHDGPGQPLSENDLPSGMRVDPELENPWFRSYRYQLAPGESTDLQSHINPSFVILGSEGLAHVSREDGVTRELAHAGEWAWREQDSTYQITNVGDTPVAITVNEGRLQQ
;
A
#
# COMPACT_ATOMS: atom_id res chain seq x y z
N GLY A 1 -9.77 -24.96 4.44
CA GLY A 1 -9.96 -23.52 4.22
C GLY A 1 -10.36 -22.89 5.54
N ASP A 2 -10.08 -21.61 5.69
CA ASP A 2 -10.34 -20.85 6.90
C ASP A 2 -11.32 -19.71 6.59
N GLU A 3 -12.01 -19.22 7.62
CA GLU A 3 -12.95 -18.11 7.51
C GLU A 3 -12.81 -17.21 8.73
N SER A 4 -12.84 -15.90 8.51
CA SER A 4 -12.85 -14.94 9.61
C SER A 4 -14.17 -15.00 10.39
N PHE A 5 -14.16 -14.51 11.63
CA PHE A 5 -15.42 -14.17 12.28
C PHE A 5 -16.14 -13.03 11.53
N PRO A 6 -17.48 -12.96 11.63
CA PRO A 6 -18.22 -11.83 11.11
C PRO A 6 -17.74 -10.55 11.81
N HIS A 7 -17.49 -9.51 11.02
CA HIS A 7 -17.06 -8.20 11.51
C HIS A 7 -17.64 -7.10 10.64
N THR A 8 -17.74 -5.90 11.21
CA THR A 8 -18.35 -4.73 10.56
C THR A 8 -17.28 -3.73 10.20
N HIS A 9 -17.43 -3.13 9.02
CA HIS A 9 -16.71 -1.93 8.63
C HIS A 9 -17.70 -0.80 8.37
N ASP A 10 -17.37 0.40 8.84
CA ASP A 10 -18.11 1.65 8.64
C ASP A 10 -17.18 2.79 8.15
N GLN A 11 -16.05 2.41 7.57
CA GLN A 11 -14.95 3.29 7.15
C GLN A 11 -14.47 2.90 5.76
N ALA A 12 -13.91 3.84 5.01
CA ALA A 12 -13.32 3.54 3.70
C ALA A 12 -12.07 2.66 3.88
N ILE A 13 -11.90 1.66 3.02
CA ILE A 13 -10.78 0.72 3.10
C ILE A 13 -10.05 0.61 1.77
N LEU A 14 -8.73 0.70 1.82
CA LEU A 14 -7.82 0.27 0.76
C LEU A 14 -7.21 -1.08 1.13
N LEU A 15 -7.24 -2.02 0.19
CA LEU A 15 -6.69 -3.35 0.31
C LEU A 15 -5.50 -3.50 -0.63
N THR A 16 -4.34 -3.86 -0.08
CA THR A 16 -3.19 -4.33 -0.86
C THR A 16 -3.12 -5.84 -0.75
N TYR A 17 -3.22 -6.52 -1.89
CA TYR A 17 -3.21 -7.97 -1.96
C TYR A 17 -1.77 -8.47 -2.14
N ILE A 18 -1.27 -9.22 -1.16
CA ILE A 18 0.05 -9.87 -1.21
C ILE A 18 -0.09 -11.25 -1.84
N SER A 19 -1.03 -12.05 -1.34
CA SER A 19 -1.37 -13.36 -1.88
C SER A 19 -2.83 -13.73 -1.61
N LEU A 20 -3.37 -14.59 -2.47
CA LEU A 20 -4.69 -15.21 -2.33
C LEU A 20 -4.56 -16.73 -2.48
N ALA A 21 -5.68 -17.46 -2.36
CA ALA A 21 -5.73 -18.91 -2.55
C ALA A 21 -5.05 -19.39 -3.85
N GLY A 22 -5.13 -18.57 -4.92
CA GLY A 22 -4.53 -18.84 -6.23
C GLY A 22 -3.06 -18.43 -6.38
N GLY A 23 -2.42 -17.87 -5.35
CA GLY A 23 -1.02 -17.48 -5.35
C GLY A 23 -0.76 -15.97 -5.18
N PRO A 24 0.49 -15.53 -5.43
CA PRO A 24 0.91 -14.14 -5.25
C PRO A 24 0.08 -13.16 -6.07
N GLN A 25 -0.21 -12.00 -5.49
CA GLN A 25 -0.92 -10.88 -6.13
C GLN A 25 -0.01 -9.67 -6.36
N ASN A 26 1.23 -9.73 -5.84
CA ASN A 26 2.30 -8.77 -6.10
C ASN A 26 1.93 -7.32 -5.74
N GLY A 27 1.13 -7.12 -4.70
CA GLY A 27 0.74 -5.78 -4.24
C GLY A 27 -0.36 -5.10 -5.05
N ARG A 28 -1.13 -5.84 -5.85
CA ARG A 28 -2.35 -5.31 -6.50
C ARG A 28 -3.25 -4.64 -5.46
N VAL A 29 -3.93 -3.56 -5.83
CA VAL A 29 -4.84 -2.85 -4.91
C VAL A 29 -6.32 -2.98 -5.29
N GLY A 30 -7.17 -2.77 -4.29
CA GLY A 30 -8.62 -2.61 -4.43
C GLY A 30 -9.18 -1.81 -3.27
N VAL A 31 -10.41 -1.29 -3.40
CA VAL A 31 -11.04 -0.45 -2.37
C VAL A 31 -12.46 -0.88 -2.08
N ASN A 32 -12.90 -0.64 -0.85
CA ASN A 32 -14.29 -0.65 -0.43
C ASN A 32 -14.59 0.69 0.23
N THR A 33 -15.00 1.69 -0.56
CA THR A 33 -15.33 3.04 -0.06
C THR A 33 -16.77 3.17 0.39
N ASP A 34 -17.67 2.31 -0.10
CA ASP A 34 -19.09 2.36 0.23
C ASP A 34 -19.35 2.13 1.72
N TYR A 35 -18.44 1.44 2.41
CA TYR A 35 -18.47 1.23 3.85
C TYR A 35 -18.47 2.54 4.65
N ALA A 36 -17.89 3.63 4.11
CA ALA A 36 -17.93 4.94 4.75
C ALA A 36 -19.33 5.58 4.77
N ALA A 37 -20.25 5.10 3.93
CA ALA A 37 -21.63 5.58 3.87
C ALA A 37 -22.62 4.58 4.51
N GLU A 38 -22.38 3.28 4.34
CA GLU A 38 -23.23 2.23 4.88
C GLU A 38 -22.39 1.12 5.53
N ALA A 39 -22.57 0.95 6.83
CA ALA A 39 -21.86 -0.07 7.59
C ALA A 39 -22.19 -1.49 7.06
N PHE A 40 -21.17 -2.30 6.83
CA PHE A 40 -21.32 -3.63 6.24
C PHE A 40 -20.70 -4.71 7.12
N THR A 41 -21.51 -5.71 7.50
CA THR A 41 -21.05 -6.90 8.23
C THR A 41 -20.77 -8.04 7.27
N HIS A 42 -19.55 -8.56 7.28
CA HIS A 42 -19.14 -9.65 6.39
C HIS A 42 -18.15 -10.61 7.03
N LYS A 43 -17.84 -11.66 6.27
CA LYS A 43 -16.77 -12.61 6.58
C LYS A 43 -15.82 -12.70 5.39
N VAL A 44 -14.57 -13.03 5.67
CA VAL A 44 -13.56 -13.28 4.63
C VAL A 44 -13.19 -14.74 4.68
N SER A 45 -13.37 -15.44 3.55
CA SER A 45 -13.10 -16.89 3.45
C SER A 45 -11.85 -17.14 2.57
N ASN A 46 -11.01 -18.08 2.98
CA ASN A 46 -9.91 -18.62 2.18
C ASN A 46 -10.11 -20.13 1.99
N ALA A 47 -10.53 -20.54 0.80
CA ALA A 47 -10.72 -21.96 0.48
C ALA A 47 -9.39 -22.75 0.43
N GLY A 48 -8.25 -22.07 0.24
CA GLY A 48 -6.94 -22.68 0.00
C GLY A 48 -6.73 -23.11 -1.47
N PRO A 49 -5.57 -23.70 -1.79
CA PRO A 49 -4.50 -24.11 -0.87
C PRO A 49 -3.54 -22.98 -0.47
N GLY A 50 -3.53 -21.84 -1.19
CA GLY A 50 -2.64 -20.72 -0.92
C GLY A 50 -2.99 -19.92 0.34
N LEU A 51 -2.02 -19.15 0.82
CA LEU A 51 -2.22 -18.17 1.88
C LEU A 51 -3.03 -16.99 1.35
N PHE A 52 -4.03 -16.57 2.12
CA PHE A 52 -4.69 -15.28 1.93
C PHE A 52 -3.97 -14.25 2.80
N HIS A 53 -3.24 -13.33 2.17
CA HIS A 53 -2.48 -12.28 2.84
C HIS A 53 -2.81 -10.94 2.19
N ILE A 54 -3.44 -10.07 2.97
CA ILE A 54 -3.78 -8.70 2.57
C ILE A 54 -3.29 -7.73 3.64
N MET A 55 -2.95 -6.52 3.20
CA MET A 55 -2.76 -5.36 4.06
C MET A 55 -3.97 -4.45 3.88
N ALA A 56 -4.66 -4.13 4.97
CA ALA A 56 -5.81 -3.22 4.93
C ALA A 56 -5.42 -1.87 5.55
N LEU A 57 -5.57 -0.80 4.77
CA LEU A 57 -5.49 0.58 5.25
C LEU A 57 -6.91 1.12 5.39
N VAL A 58 -7.29 1.49 6.60
CA VAL A 58 -8.62 1.98 6.94
C VAL A 58 -8.54 3.48 7.19
N HIS A 59 -9.49 4.24 6.64
CA HIS A 59 -9.53 5.69 6.74
C HIS A 59 -10.82 6.17 7.42
N ASP A 60 -10.67 6.80 8.59
CA ASP A 60 -11.78 7.23 9.47
C ASP A 60 -12.35 8.63 9.17
N GLY A 61 -11.90 9.25 8.06
CA GLY A 61 -12.40 10.54 7.59
C GLY A 61 -13.48 10.44 6.51
N PRO A 62 -14.23 11.53 6.23
CA PRO A 62 -15.24 11.58 5.18
C PRO A 62 -14.66 11.59 3.74
N GLY A 63 -13.32 11.59 3.62
CA GLY A 63 -12.60 11.79 2.35
C GLY A 63 -12.57 13.26 1.96
N GLN A 64 -11.65 13.60 1.06
CA GLN A 64 -11.53 14.96 0.50
C GLN A 64 -11.56 14.90 -1.03
N PRO A 65 -12.20 15.86 -1.71
CA PRO A 65 -12.10 15.96 -3.17
C PRO A 65 -10.65 15.89 -3.66
N LEU A 66 -10.45 15.35 -4.86
CA LEU A 66 -9.14 15.36 -5.49
C LEU A 66 -8.68 16.81 -5.69
N SER A 67 -7.40 17.06 -5.48
CA SER A 67 -6.79 18.39 -5.59
C SER A 67 -5.41 18.25 -6.24
N GLU A 68 -5.02 19.19 -7.08
CA GLU A 68 -3.65 19.21 -7.61
C GLU A 68 -2.63 19.63 -6.55
N ASN A 69 -3.09 20.24 -5.45
CA ASN A 69 -2.23 20.74 -4.38
C ASN A 69 -1.77 19.67 -3.38
N ASP A 70 -2.27 18.44 -3.48
CA ASP A 70 -1.90 17.33 -2.59
C ASP A 70 -1.13 16.21 -3.31
N LEU A 71 -0.64 16.48 -4.53
CA LEU A 71 0.15 15.53 -5.31
C LEU A 71 1.52 15.30 -4.67
N PRO A 72 1.99 14.04 -4.56
CA PRO A 72 3.35 13.77 -4.16
C PRO A 72 4.34 14.15 -5.26
N SER A 73 5.61 14.26 -4.86
CA SER A 73 6.74 14.50 -5.76
C SER A 73 7.61 13.26 -5.90
N GLY A 74 8.37 13.16 -7.00
CA GLY A 74 9.28 12.04 -7.25
C GLY A 74 8.61 10.75 -7.75
N MET A 75 7.32 10.82 -8.10
CA MET A 75 6.61 9.68 -8.67
C MET A 75 6.98 9.55 -10.16
N ARG A 76 7.38 8.33 -10.57
CA ARG A 76 7.71 7.98 -11.96
C ARG A 76 6.59 7.22 -12.68
N VAL A 77 5.53 6.90 -11.95
CA VAL A 77 4.37 6.14 -12.43
C VAL A 77 3.10 6.88 -12.06
N ASP A 78 2.08 6.75 -12.89
CA ASP A 78 0.73 7.22 -12.56
C ASP A 78 0.15 6.40 -11.40
N PRO A 79 -0.75 6.98 -10.59
CA PRO A 79 -1.43 6.23 -9.55
C PRO A 79 -2.27 5.09 -10.17
N GLU A 80 -2.14 3.88 -9.63
CA GLU A 80 -3.01 2.74 -9.97
C GLU A 80 -4.43 2.96 -9.44
N LEU A 81 -4.54 3.71 -8.34
CA LEU A 81 -5.80 4.08 -7.72
C LEU A 81 -5.70 5.45 -7.09
N GLU A 82 -6.73 6.27 -7.27
CA GLU A 82 -6.88 7.56 -6.61
C GLU A 82 -8.36 7.86 -6.36
N ASN A 83 -8.69 8.24 -5.13
CA ASN A 83 -10.05 8.59 -4.71
C ASN A 83 -10.02 9.56 -3.50
N PRO A 84 -11.18 9.95 -2.95
CA PRO A 84 -11.21 10.91 -1.85
C PRO A 84 -10.43 10.53 -0.58
N TRP A 85 -10.15 9.24 -0.36
CA TRP A 85 -9.50 8.73 0.86
C TRP A 85 -8.07 8.25 0.63
N PHE A 86 -7.76 7.80 -0.59
CA PHE A 86 -6.55 7.05 -0.86
C PHE A 86 -5.93 7.42 -2.20
N ARG A 87 -4.61 7.29 -2.27
CA ARG A 87 -3.84 7.24 -3.50
C ARG A 87 -2.88 6.08 -3.43
N SER A 88 -2.72 5.32 -4.51
CA SER A 88 -1.82 4.16 -4.53
C SER A 88 -1.01 4.13 -5.81
N TYR A 89 0.28 3.86 -5.65
CA TYR A 89 1.24 3.68 -6.73
C TYR A 89 1.81 2.27 -6.67
N ARG A 90 2.17 1.73 -7.83
CA ARG A 90 2.81 0.42 -7.92
C ARG A 90 4.02 0.46 -8.82
N TYR A 91 5.14 0.03 -8.27
CA TYR A 91 6.42 -0.06 -8.94
C TYR A 91 6.78 -1.52 -9.18
N GLN A 92 7.51 -1.76 -10.27
CA GLN A 92 8.30 -2.95 -10.48
C GLN A 92 9.75 -2.51 -10.58
N LEU A 93 10.58 -2.88 -9.60
CA LEU A 93 11.99 -2.50 -9.55
C LEU A 93 12.87 -3.69 -9.90
N ALA A 94 13.73 -3.53 -10.90
CA ALA A 94 14.79 -4.49 -11.20
C ALA A 94 15.85 -4.53 -10.08
N PRO A 95 16.68 -5.59 -9.99
CA PRO A 95 17.80 -5.63 -9.05
C PRO A 95 18.71 -4.40 -9.16
N GLY A 96 18.97 -3.73 -8.04
CA GLY A 96 19.76 -2.51 -7.96
C GLY A 96 19.03 -1.23 -8.42
N GLU A 97 17.78 -1.32 -8.86
CA GLU A 97 17.00 -0.15 -9.25
C GLU A 97 16.45 0.59 -8.02
N SER A 98 16.47 1.92 -8.12
CA SER A 98 15.87 2.83 -7.15
C SER A 98 14.80 3.70 -7.78
N THR A 99 13.79 4.04 -7.00
CA THR A 99 12.87 5.15 -7.31
C THR A 99 13.63 6.49 -7.32
N ASP A 100 13.02 7.54 -7.85
CA ASP A 100 13.42 8.89 -7.44
C ASP A 100 13.15 9.10 -5.95
N LEU A 101 13.70 10.19 -5.42
CA LEU A 101 13.41 10.64 -4.07
C LEU A 101 11.95 11.11 -4.00
N GLN A 102 11.14 10.43 -3.19
CA GLN A 102 9.69 10.66 -3.06
C GLN A 102 9.39 11.47 -1.82
N SER A 103 8.42 12.39 -1.93
CA SER A 103 7.86 13.09 -0.79
C SER A 103 6.34 13.25 -0.96
N HIS A 104 5.62 12.95 0.11
CA HIS A 104 4.17 12.94 0.15
C HIS A 104 3.70 13.94 1.21
N ILE A 105 2.73 14.77 0.86
CA ILE A 105 2.08 15.67 1.83
C ILE A 105 1.21 14.86 2.81
N ASN A 106 0.71 13.70 2.35
CA ASN A 106 -0.04 12.74 3.14
C ASN A 106 0.89 11.66 3.73
N PRO A 107 0.53 11.02 4.87
CA PRO A 107 1.26 9.85 5.34
C PRO A 107 1.17 8.72 4.31
N SER A 108 2.27 7.97 4.18
CA SER A 108 2.36 6.89 3.20
C SER A 108 2.86 5.57 3.80
N PHE A 109 2.52 4.47 3.13
CA PHE A 109 2.89 3.12 3.48
C PHE A 109 3.56 2.48 2.28
N VAL A 110 4.84 2.14 2.44
CA VAL A 110 5.57 1.37 1.44
C VAL A 110 5.44 -0.10 1.80
N ILE A 111 4.96 -0.92 0.87
CA ILE A 111 4.72 -2.35 1.07
C ILE A 111 5.50 -3.12 0.01
N LEU A 112 6.29 -4.10 0.45
CA LEU A 112 6.91 -5.07 -0.44
C LEU A 112 5.83 -6.08 -0.89
N GLY A 113 5.36 -5.94 -2.13
CA GLY A 113 4.22 -6.70 -2.64
C GLY A 113 4.56 -8.12 -3.12
N SER A 114 5.82 -8.37 -3.48
CA SER A 114 6.33 -9.68 -3.92
C SER A 114 7.48 -10.15 -3.04
N GLU A 115 7.89 -11.41 -3.18
CA GLU A 115 9.15 -11.87 -2.58
C GLU A 115 10.35 -11.08 -3.11
N GLY A 116 11.38 -10.95 -2.27
CA GLY A 116 12.63 -10.25 -2.59
C GLY A 116 13.10 -9.39 -1.42
N LEU A 117 14.01 -8.45 -1.71
CA LEU A 117 14.63 -7.60 -0.70
C LEU A 117 14.62 -6.14 -1.16
N ALA A 118 14.02 -5.26 -0.38
CA ALA A 118 13.97 -3.84 -0.65
C ALA A 118 14.36 -3.02 0.57
N HIS A 119 15.04 -1.91 0.35
CA HIS A 119 15.35 -0.92 1.37
C HIS A 119 14.50 0.34 1.16
N VAL A 120 13.94 0.85 2.24
CA VAL A 120 13.27 2.15 2.29
C VAL A 120 14.12 3.08 3.13
N SER A 121 14.83 3.98 2.45
CA SER A 121 15.86 4.84 3.02
C SER A 121 15.36 6.27 3.16
N ARG A 122 15.57 6.86 4.33
CA ARG A 122 15.24 8.26 4.63
C ARG A 122 16.46 9.15 4.42
N GLU A 123 16.23 10.45 4.23
CA GLU A 123 17.31 11.43 4.12
C GLU A 123 18.20 11.53 5.36
N ASP A 124 17.67 11.20 6.55
CA ASP A 124 18.42 11.17 7.81
C ASP A 124 19.34 9.94 7.95
N GLY A 125 19.43 9.11 6.91
CA GLY A 125 20.27 7.91 6.86
C GLY A 125 19.63 6.67 7.49
N VAL A 126 18.44 6.78 8.09
CA VAL A 126 17.75 5.61 8.63
C VAL A 126 17.13 4.80 7.50
N THR A 127 17.49 3.51 7.45
CA THR A 127 17.00 2.55 6.44
C THR A 127 16.15 1.49 7.10
N ARG A 128 14.99 1.21 6.51
CA ARG A 128 14.15 0.04 6.84
C ARG A 128 14.31 -1.00 5.75
N GLU A 129 14.77 -2.18 6.12
CA GLU A 129 14.79 -3.35 5.25
C GLU A 129 13.41 -4.03 5.26
N LEU A 130 12.94 -4.40 4.07
CA LEU A 130 11.77 -5.22 3.80
C LEU A 130 12.27 -6.48 3.09
N ALA A 131 12.22 -7.64 3.77
CA ALA A 131 12.85 -8.89 3.31
C ALA A 131 11.84 -9.97 2.88
N HIS A 132 10.55 -9.73 3.09
CA HIS A 132 9.49 -10.68 2.75
C HIS A 132 8.25 -9.96 2.20
N ALA A 133 7.50 -10.65 1.34
CA ALA A 133 6.25 -10.14 0.81
C ALA A 133 5.26 -9.81 1.95
N GLY A 134 4.72 -8.60 1.95
CA GLY A 134 3.84 -8.06 2.98
C GLY A 134 4.55 -7.32 4.12
N GLU A 135 5.88 -7.29 4.14
CA GLU A 135 6.59 -6.33 5.00
C GLU A 135 6.41 -4.90 4.50
N TRP A 136 6.42 -3.96 5.44
CA TRP A 136 6.05 -2.58 5.16
C TRP A 136 6.82 -1.55 6.01
N ALA A 137 6.78 -0.30 5.57
CA ALA A 137 7.32 0.86 6.26
C ALA A 137 6.32 2.03 6.23
N TRP A 138 6.02 2.60 7.39
CA TRP A 138 5.27 3.86 7.54
C TRP A 138 6.14 5.07 7.28
N ARG A 139 5.68 6.05 6.50
CA ARG A 139 6.30 7.36 6.31
C ARG A 139 5.36 8.46 6.81
N GLU A 140 5.92 9.34 7.63
CA GLU A 140 5.21 10.53 8.10
C GLU A 140 4.95 11.50 6.94
N GLN A 141 3.99 12.41 7.14
CA GLN A 141 3.77 13.55 6.25
C GLN A 141 5.07 14.32 6.02
N ASP A 142 5.25 14.79 4.78
CA ASP A 142 6.41 15.54 4.31
C ASP A 142 7.76 14.81 4.50
N SER A 143 7.74 13.53 4.89
CA SER A 143 8.96 12.73 5.01
C SER A 143 9.42 12.30 3.63
N THR A 144 10.65 12.68 3.29
CA THR A 144 11.29 12.28 2.06
C THR A 144 11.96 10.90 2.19
N TYR A 145 11.82 10.04 1.18
CA TYR A 145 12.44 8.72 1.16
C TYR A 145 12.71 8.20 -0.25
N GLN A 146 13.57 7.20 -0.36
CA GLN A 146 13.84 6.46 -1.60
C GLN A 146 13.64 4.96 -1.35
N ILE A 147 13.16 4.25 -2.36
CA ILE A 147 13.02 2.80 -2.33
C ILE A 147 14.04 2.20 -3.30
N THR A 148 14.81 1.23 -2.82
CA THR A 148 15.81 0.52 -3.62
C THR A 148 15.57 -0.98 -3.54
N ASN A 149 15.54 -1.65 -4.67
CA ASN A 149 15.67 -3.11 -4.70
C ASN A 149 17.14 -3.48 -4.48
N VAL A 150 17.45 -4.04 -3.32
CA VAL A 150 18.82 -4.46 -2.96
C VAL A 150 19.02 -5.97 -3.07
N GLY A 151 17.99 -6.69 -3.52
CA GLY A 151 18.06 -8.12 -3.82
C GLY A 151 18.58 -8.41 -5.23
N ASP A 152 18.50 -9.68 -5.62
CA ASP A 152 18.95 -10.21 -6.91
C ASP A 152 17.79 -10.56 -7.87
N THR A 153 16.54 -10.42 -7.42
CA THR A 153 15.33 -10.61 -8.24
C THR A 153 14.50 -9.32 -8.33
N PRO A 154 13.74 -9.10 -9.42
CA PRO A 154 12.80 -7.98 -9.49
C PRO A 154 11.76 -8.03 -8.35
N VAL A 155 11.40 -6.87 -7.81
CA VAL A 155 10.40 -6.74 -6.73
C VAL A 155 9.25 -5.82 -7.13
N ALA A 156 8.04 -6.17 -6.69
CA ALA A 156 6.88 -5.29 -6.78
C ALA A 156 6.75 -4.50 -5.47
N ILE A 157 6.62 -3.17 -5.56
CA ILE A 157 6.42 -2.29 -4.41
C ILE A 157 5.11 -1.54 -4.59
N THR A 158 4.30 -1.49 -3.54
CA THR A 158 3.11 -0.65 -3.49
C THR A 158 3.33 0.50 -2.51
N VAL A 159 3.03 1.73 -2.92
CA VAL A 159 3.07 2.92 -2.08
C VAL A 159 1.64 3.43 -1.93
N ASN A 160 1.07 3.29 -0.75
CA ASN A 160 -0.27 3.77 -0.43
C ASN A 160 -0.20 5.06 0.36
N GLU A 161 -0.99 6.07 0.01
CA GLU A 161 -1.25 7.27 0.80
C GLU A 161 -2.63 7.20 1.45
N GLY A 162 -2.71 7.60 2.73
CA GLY A 162 -3.98 7.97 3.36
C GLY A 162 -4.19 9.47 3.25
N ARG A 163 -5.10 9.92 2.39
CA ARG A 163 -5.30 11.34 2.09
C ARG A 163 -5.99 12.05 3.25
N LEU A 164 -5.25 12.90 3.95
CA LEU A 164 -5.74 13.58 5.15
C LEU A 164 -6.58 14.80 4.82
N GLN A 165 -7.43 15.15 5.79
CA GLN A 165 -8.18 16.39 5.81
C GLN A 165 -7.18 17.54 6.09
N GLN A 166 -6.99 18.44 5.13
CA GLN A 166 -6.37 19.74 5.40
C GLN A 166 -7.46 20.77 5.72
#